data_AF-A0A434H9W4-F1
#
_entry.id   AF-A0A434H9W4-F1
#
_cell.length_a   1.000
_cell.length_b   1.000
_cell.length_c   1.000
_cell.angle_alpha   90.00
_cell.angle_beta   90.00
_cell.angle_gamma   90.00
#
_symmetry.space_group_name_H-M   'P 1'
#
loop_
_entity.id
_entity.type
_entity.pdbx_description
1 polymer ?
#
loop_
_entity_poly.entity_id
_entity_poly.type
_entity_poly.pdbx_seq_one_letter_code
_entity_poly.pdbx_strand_id
1 'polypeptide(L)'
;MSSSANNGRALLRAGSALPRAGSALPWALVTPALGWTLLFFVLPFIAMGFSSLTAHEGGGFTASNYSQFFTNPSYWQAMVNSLQVTAIVTVISVLLAYPFAWILAEQVPERWQRLALMLAVLPFWTSYVVRSYSWLLVLAQNGVVNRALTGSGLFSEP
;
A
#
# COMPACT_ATOMS: atom_id res chain seq x y z
N MET A 1 -26.82 61.71 -28.07
CA MET A 1 -26.18 60.44 -28.48
C MET A 1 -25.08 60.03 -27.49
N SER A 2 -25.40 59.79 -26.20
CA SER A 2 -24.38 59.41 -25.20
C SER A 2 -24.84 58.34 -24.17
N SER A 3 -25.89 57.57 -24.48
CA SER A 3 -26.52 56.65 -23.51
C SER A 3 -26.48 55.17 -23.93
N SER A 4 -25.41 54.72 -24.59
CA SER A 4 -25.26 53.31 -25.01
C SER A 4 -23.92 52.66 -24.64
N ALA A 5 -23.04 53.37 -23.93
CA ALA A 5 -21.68 52.87 -23.63
C ALA A 5 -21.52 52.25 -22.23
N ASN A 6 -22.54 52.29 -21.37
CA ASN A 6 -22.39 51.89 -19.96
C ASN A 6 -22.80 50.43 -19.67
N ASN A 7 -23.54 49.77 -20.59
CA ASN A 7 -24.06 48.42 -20.35
C ASN A 7 -23.02 47.30 -20.54
N GLY A 8 -21.96 47.53 -21.32
CA GLY A 8 -20.92 46.51 -21.56
C GLY A 8 -19.98 46.26 -20.38
N ARG A 9 -19.90 47.19 -19.41
CA ARG A 9 -19.02 47.09 -18.23
C ARG A 9 -19.67 46.39 -17.03
N ALA A 10 -21.00 46.26 -17.03
CA ALA A 10 -21.73 45.64 -15.93
C ALA A 10 -21.59 44.11 -15.90
N LEU A 11 -21.38 43.46 -17.05
CA LEU A 11 -21.35 42.00 -17.14
C LEU A 11 -19.98 41.37 -16.80
N LEU A 12 -18.90 42.17 -16.77
CA LEU A 12 -17.55 41.69 -16.42
C LEU A 12 -17.28 41.63 -14.91
N ARG A 13 -18.23 42.03 -14.07
CA ARG A 13 -18.11 42.00 -12.59
C ARG A 13 -18.86 40.85 -11.93
N ALA A 14 -19.54 40.00 -12.70
CA ALA A 14 -20.21 38.81 -12.19
C ALA A 14 -19.28 37.58 -12.09
N GLY A 15 -17.97 37.81 -11.99
CA GLY A 15 -16.97 36.78 -11.73
C GLY A 15 -16.74 36.62 -10.23
N SER A 16 -17.11 35.45 -9.70
CA SER A 16 -16.65 34.85 -8.45
C SER A 16 -16.90 35.63 -7.15
N ALA A 17 -18.09 35.47 -6.57
CA ALA A 17 -18.21 35.40 -5.12
C ALA A 17 -18.54 33.94 -4.75
N LEU A 18 -17.54 33.05 -4.90
CA LEU A 18 -17.60 31.78 -4.20
C LEU A 18 -17.69 32.11 -2.70
N PRO A 19 -18.66 31.57 -1.95
CA PRO A 19 -18.72 31.79 -0.52
C PRO A 19 -17.37 31.36 0.05
N ARG A 20 -16.64 32.27 0.69
CA ARG A 20 -15.45 31.93 1.47
C ARG A 20 -15.94 31.03 2.59
N ALA A 21 -15.86 29.72 2.39
CA ALA A 21 -16.16 28.74 3.41
C ALA A 21 -15.35 29.13 4.64
N GLY A 22 -16.04 29.53 5.72
CA GLY A 22 -15.39 29.80 7.00
C GLY A 22 -14.55 28.59 7.37
N SER A 23 -13.39 28.81 8.00
CA SER A 23 -12.41 27.77 8.34
C SER A 23 -13.02 26.55 9.07
N ALA A 24 -14.19 26.70 9.71
CA ALA A 24 -14.93 25.64 10.39
C ALA A 24 -15.67 24.64 9.46
N LEU A 25 -16.09 25.05 8.25
CA LEU A 25 -16.83 24.17 7.32
C LEU A 25 -16.02 22.94 6.84
N PRO A 26 -14.73 23.07 6.44
CA PRO A 26 -13.94 21.90 6.07
C PRO A 26 -13.67 20.97 7.26
N TRP A 27 -13.45 21.51 8.47
CA TRP A 27 -13.27 20.67 9.66
C TRP A 27 -14.53 19.91 10.04
N ALA A 28 -15.71 20.52 9.95
CA ALA A 28 -16.99 19.87 10.24
C ALA A 28 -17.32 18.70 9.30
N LEU A 29 -16.78 18.70 8.06
CA LEU A 29 -16.92 17.60 7.11
C LEU A 29 -15.90 16.48 7.34
N VAL A 30 -14.71 16.82 7.83
CA VAL A 30 -13.63 15.85 8.11
C VAL A 30 -13.80 15.19 9.48
N THR A 31 -14.42 15.85 10.46
CA THR A 31 -14.64 15.32 11.82
C THR A 31 -15.42 14.01 11.89
N PRO A 32 -16.52 13.75 11.15
CA PRO A 32 -17.20 12.45 11.22
C PRO A 32 -16.34 11.32 10.63
N ALA A 33 -15.61 11.59 9.56
CA ALA A 33 -14.70 10.61 8.95
C ALA A 33 -13.52 10.29 9.88
N LEU A 34 -12.87 11.31 10.45
CA LEU A 34 -11.81 11.13 11.43
C LEU A 34 -12.30 10.49 12.72
N GLY A 35 -13.48 10.87 13.20
CA GLY A 35 -14.08 10.29 14.39
C GLY A 35 -14.34 8.79 14.20
N TRP A 36 -14.84 8.41 13.03
CA TRP A 36 -15.07 6.99 12.69
C TRP A 36 -13.76 6.20 12.59
N THR A 37 -12.77 6.70 11.85
CA THR A 37 -11.47 6.00 11.71
C THR A 37 -10.77 5.90 13.05
N LEU A 38 -10.76 6.96 13.84
CA LEU A 38 -10.12 6.98 15.15
C LEU A 38 -10.87 6.03 16.11
N LEU A 39 -12.20 6.01 16.11
CA LEU A 39 -12.96 5.08 16.93
C LEU A 39 -12.65 3.61 16.58
N PHE A 40 -12.81 3.22 15.31
CA PHE A 40 -12.66 1.81 14.91
C PHE A 40 -11.21 1.34 14.77
N PHE A 41 -10.26 2.25 14.58
CA PHE A 41 -8.84 1.91 14.52
C PHE A 41 -8.19 2.02 15.90
N VAL A 42 -8.45 3.09 16.67
CA VAL A 42 -7.77 3.28 17.97
C VAL A 42 -8.35 2.35 19.03
N LEU A 43 -9.65 2.05 19.04
CA LEU A 43 -10.22 1.11 20.02
C LEU A 43 -9.55 -0.28 20.01
N PRO A 44 -9.41 -1.00 18.89
CA PRO A 44 -8.73 -2.29 18.90
C PRO A 44 -7.25 -2.17 19.24
N PHE A 45 -6.58 -1.06 18.89
CA PHE A 45 -5.19 -0.82 19.29
C PHE A 45 -5.04 -0.58 20.80
N ILE A 46 -5.96 0.16 21.41
CA ILE A 46 -6.03 0.34 22.86
C ILE A 46 -6.28 -1.03 23.52
N ALA A 47 -7.26 -1.78 23.03
CA ALA A 47 -7.56 -3.12 23.53
C ALA A 47 -6.34 -4.06 23.41
N MET A 48 -5.65 -4.05 22.27
CA MET A 48 -4.39 -4.78 22.05
C MET A 48 -3.30 -4.35 23.03
N GLY A 49 -3.17 -3.05 23.31
CA GLY A 49 -2.24 -2.51 24.29
C GLY A 49 -2.52 -2.99 25.72
N PHE A 50 -3.79 -2.98 26.14
CA PHE A 50 -4.19 -3.57 27.42
C PHE A 50 -3.94 -5.07 27.46
N SER A 51 -4.33 -5.81 26.41
CA SER A 51 -4.08 -7.25 26.29
C SER A 51 -2.60 -7.61 26.33
N SER A 52 -1.72 -6.74 25.83
CA SER A 52 -0.27 -6.92 25.90
C SER A 52 0.27 -6.83 27.33
N LEU A 53 -0.40 -6.07 28.21
CA LEU A 53 0.01 -5.82 29.59
C LEU A 53 -0.73 -6.70 30.60
N THR A 54 -1.80 -7.38 30.23
CA THR A 54 -2.55 -8.30 31.09
C THR A 54 -2.07 -9.74 30.94
N ALA A 55 -1.97 -10.49 32.03
CA ALA A 55 -1.67 -11.92 31.95
C ALA A 55 -2.87 -12.69 31.38
N HIS A 56 -2.61 -13.68 30.53
CA HIS A 56 -3.66 -14.44 29.84
C HIS A 56 -4.57 -15.24 30.80
N GLU A 57 -4.08 -15.56 32.00
CA GLU A 57 -4.75 -16.46 32.96
C GLU A 57 -5.14 -15.80 34.30
N GLY A 58 -4.86 -14.52 34.50
CA GLY A 58 -5.23 -13.82 35.73
C GLY A 58 -5.06 -12.33 35.55
N GLY A 59 -6.13 -11.56 35.75
CA GLY A 59 -6.26 -10.14 35.38
C GLY A 59 -5.33 -9.13 36.07
N GLY A 60 -4.13 -9.54 36.49
CA GLY A 60 -3.05 -8.66 36.90
C GLY A 60 -2.24 -8.13 35.72
N PHE A 61 -1.67 -6.94 35.90
CA PHE A 61 -0.68 -6.39 34.99
C PHE A 61 0.62 -7.19 35.09
N THR A 62 1.13 -7.67 33.96
CA THR A 62 2.37 -8.44 33.87
C THR A 62 3.24 -7.97 32.71
N ALA A 63 4.55 -7.92 32.94
CA ALA A 63 5.55 -7.73 31.88
C ALA A 63 6.03 -9.08 31.29
N SER A 64 5.51 -10.21 31.76
CA SER A 64 5.94 -11.55 31.33
C SER A 64 5.71 -11.82 29.83
N ASN A 65 4.70 -11.18 29.23
CA ASN A 65 4.44 -11.28 27.80
C ASN A 65 5.63 -10.72 26.97
N TYR A 66 6.26 -9.65 27.45
CA TYR A 66 7.45 -9.08 26.81
C TYR A 66 8.70 -9.91 27.09
N SER A 67 8.86 -10.50 28.28
CA SER A 67 9.99 -11.40 28.53
C SER A 67 9.91 -12.64 27.63
N GLN A 68 8.71 -13.19 27.39
CA GLN A 68 8.51 -14.30 26.45
C GLN A 68 8.96 -13.96 25.02
N PHE A 69 8.80 -12.71 24.58
CA PHE A 69 9.30 -12.25 23.28
C PHE A 69 10.82 -12.41 23.15
N PHE A 70 11.58 -12.08 24.20
CA PHE A 70 13.04 -12.17 24.19
C PHE A 70 13.57 -13.57 24.53
N THR A 71 12.82 -14.38 25.28
CA THR A 71 13.27 -15.73 25.66
C THR A 71 12.88 -16.80 24.66
N ASN A 72 11.83 -16.60 23.86
CA ASN A 72 11.38 -17.59 22.89
C ASN A 72 12.12 -17.42 21.55
N PRO A 73 12.95 -18.39 21.13
CA PRO A 73 13.70 -18.29 19.88
C PRO A 73 12.82 -18.12 18.64
N SER A 74 11.60 -18.66 18.64
CA SER A 74 10.69 -18.58 17.49
C SER A 74 10.24 -17.15 17.19
N TYR A 75 10.02 -16.32 18.22
CA TYR A 75 9.63 -14.92 18.03
C TYR A 75 10.80 -14.09 17.48
N TRP A 76 12.00 -14.33 17.99
CA TRP A 76 13.21 -13.70 17.48
C TRP A 76 13.48 -14.10 16.03
N GLN A 77 13.39 -15.40 15.71
CA GLN A 77 13.59 -15.90 14.37
C GLN A 77 12.56 -15.35 13.38
N ALA A 78 11.29 -15.26 13.78
CA ALA A 78 10.26 -14.64 12.96
C ALA A 78 10.58 -13.16 12.66
N MET A 79 10.98 -12.39 13.67
CA MET A 79 11.35 -10.97 13.50
C MET A 79 12.55 -10.81 12.55
N VAL A 80 13.62 -11.58 12.76
CA VAL A 80 14.82 -11.54 11.91
C VAL A 80 14.48 -11.95 10.48
N ASN A 81 13.68 -13.00 10.28
CA ASN A 81 13.25 -13.43 8.96
C ASN A 81 12.44 -12.33 8.26
N SER A 82 11.49 -11.70 8.95
CA SER A 82 10.74 -10.57 8.38
C SER A 82 11.65 -9.41 7.98
N LEU A 83 12.58 -9.00 8.84
CA LEU A 83 13.54 -7.94 8.54
C LEU A 83 14.46 -8.31 7.36
N GLN A 84 14.96 -9.53 7.32
CA GLN A 84 15.80 -10.03 6.25
C GLN A 84 15.06 -10.05 4.91
N VAL A 85 13.84 -10.60 4.88
CA VAL A 85 12.99 -10.62 3.69
C VAL A 85 12.68 -9.20 3.22
N THR A 86 12.27 -8.31 4.12
CA THR A 86 11.98 -6.91 3.75
C THR A 86 13.21 -6.19 3.24
N ALA A 87 14.38 -6.37 3.85
CA ALA A 87 15.63 -5.75 3.40
C ALA A 87 16.03 -6.25 2.00
N ILE A 88 16.03 -7.57 1.79
CA ILE A 88 16.36 -8.18 0.49
C ILE A 88 15.39 -7.70 -0.58
N VAL A 89 14.08 -7.76 -0.30
CA VAL A 89 13.04 -7.32 -1.24
C VAL A 89 13.18 -5.84 -1.55
N THR A 90 13.48 -4.99 -0.56
CA THR A 90 13.66 -3.55 -0.78
C THR A 90 14.84 -3.26 -1.68
N VAL A 91 16.00 -3.88 -1.42
CA VAL A 91 17.21 -3.70 -2.23
C VAL A 91 16.96 -4.15 -3.68
N ILE A 92 16.44 -5.38 -3.87
CA ILE A 92 16.13 -5.91 -5.20
C ILE A 92 15.10 -5.02 -5.90
N SER A 93 14.05 -4.59 -5.20
CA SER A 93 13.02 -3.73 -5.78
C SER A 93 13.57 -2.40 -6.23
N VAL A 94 14.42 -1.74 -5.44
CA VAL A 94 15.05 -0.47 -5.83
C VAL A 94 15.96 -0.67 -7.04
N LEU A 95 16.79 -1.72 -7.03
CA LEU A 95 17.70 -2.03 -8.12
C LEU A 95 16.99 -2.33 -9.44
N LEU A 96 15.79 -2.90 -9.40
CA LEU A 96 14.99 -3.17 -10.60
C LEU A 96 14.07 -2.01 -10.98
N ALA A 97 13.43 -1.36 -10.00
CA ALA A 97 12.47 -0.30 -10.24
C ALA A 97 13.15 0.99 -10.73
N TYR A 98 14.35 1.31 -10.25
CA TYR A 98 15.07 2.49 -10.68
C TYR A 98 15.41 2.49 -12.19
N PRO A 99 16.08 1.45 -12.74
CA PRO A 99 16.34 1.40 -14.17
C PRO A 99 15.04 1.28 -14.98
N PHE A 100 14.04 0.55 -14.47
CA PHE A 100 12.73 0.47 -15.13
C PHE A 100 12.07 1.85 -15.25
N ALA A 101 12.05 2.64 -14.17
CA ALA A 101 11.50 3.99 -14.16
C ALA A 101 12.29 4.93 -15.08
N TRP A 102 13.62 4.82 -15.10
CA TRP A 102 14.48 5.60 -15.99
C TRP A 102 14.21 5.28 -17.47
N ILE A 103 14.13 4.00 -17.85
CA ILE A 103 13.78 3.59 -19.21
C ILE A 103 12.40 4.13 -19.60
N LEU A 104 11.43 4.06 -18.69
CA LEU A 104 10.07 4.52 -18.94
C LEU A 104 9.96 6.05 -19.07
N ALA A 105 10.83 6.80 -18.39
CA ALA A 105 10.87 8.25 -18.46
C ALA A 105 11.64 8.77 -19.68
N GLU A 106 12.78 8.16 -20.00
CA GLU A 106 13.73 8.70 -20.98
C GLU A 106 13.68 8.00 -22.35
N GLN A 107 13.44 6.69 -22.38
CA GLN A 107 13.59 5.88 -23.60
C GLN A 107 12.25 5.56 -24.28
N VAL A 108 11.14 5.56 -23.55
CA VAL A 108 9.81 5.18 -24.09
C VAL A 108 9.15 6.38 -24.79
N PRO A 109 8.74 6.23 -26.07
CA PRO A 109 8.02 7.29 -26.78
C PRO A 109 6.69 7.67 -26.10
N GLU A 110 6.33 8.95 -26.10
CA GLU A 110 5.12 9.49 -25.42
C GLU A 110 3.83 8.72 -25.74
N ARG A 111 3.70 8.23 -26.98
CA ARG A 111 2.55 7.42 -27.43
C ARG A 111 2.39 6.09 -26.66
N TRP A 112 3.50 5.48 -26.22
CA TRP A 112 3.52 4.20 -25.53
C TRP A 112 3.67 4.34 -24.02
N GLN A 113 4.09 5.50 -23.53
CA GLN A 113 4.35 5.75 -22.11
C GLN A 113 3.10 5.50 -21.24
N ARG A 114 1.92 5.97 -21.68
CA ARG A 114 0.65 5.69 -21.01
C ARG A 114 0.34 4.21 -20.91
N LEU A 115 0.54 3.46 -22.00
CA LEU A 115 0.28 2.02 -22.04
C LEU A 115 1.27 1.25 -21.15
N ALA A 116 2.55 1.63 -21.18
CA ALA A 116 3.57 1.00 -20.34
C ALA A 116 3.33 1.25 -18.84
N LEU A 117 2.91 2.47 -18.46
CA LEU A 117 2.47 2.77 -17.09
C LEU A 117 1.23 1.95 -16.70
N MET A 118 0.25 1.83 -17.58
CA MET A 118 -0.93 0.98 -17.33
C MET A 118 -0.55 -0.49 -17.12
N LEU A 119 0.33 -1.05 -17.95
CA LEU A 119 0.84 -2.42 -17.80
C LEU A 119 1.61 -2.61 -16.48
N ALA A 120 2.38 -1.62 -16.05
CA ALA A 120 3.12 -1.68 -14.78
C ALA A 120 2.19 -1.64 -13.55
N VAL A 121 1.10 -0.88 -13.62
CA VAL A 121 0.13 -0.75 -12.52
C VAL A 121 -0.89 -1.89 -12.52
N LEU A 122 -1.21 -2.49 -13.66
CA LEU A 122 -2.15 -3.62 -13.77
C LEU A 122 -1.95 -4.73 -12.73
N PRO A 123 -0.74 -5.26 -12.47
CA PRO A 123 -0.56 -6.30 -11.46
C PRO A 123 -0.90 -5.82 -10.04
N PHE A 124 -0.89 -4.52 -9.74
CA PHE A 124 -1.29 -4.00 -8.43
C PHE A 124 -2.76 -4.32 -8.09
N TRP A 125 -3.62 -4.42 -9.10
CA TRP A 125 -5.04 -4.74 -8.94
C TRP A 125 -5.31 -6.23 -8.73
N THR A 126 -4.28 -7.08 -8.84
CA THR A 126 -4.40 -8.52 -8.57
C THR A 126 -4.36 -8.77 -7.06
N SER A 127 -5.31 -9.58 -6.56
CA SER A 127 -5.35 -9.96 -5.15
C SER A 127 -4.03 -10.65 -4.73
N TYR A 128 -3.47 -10.20 -3.60
CA TYR A 128 -2.27 -10.79 -3.01
C TYR A 128 -2.41 -12.31 -2.83
N VAL A 129 -3.61 -12.75 -2.45
CA VAL A 129 -3.94 -14.17 -2.24
C VAL A 129 -3.82 -14.96 -3.54
N VAL A 130 -4.39 -14.43 -4.63
CA VAL A 130 -4.33 -15.07 -5.95
C VAL A 130 -2.87 -15.23 -6.39
N ARG A 131 -2.07 -14.16 -6.30
CA ARG A 131 -0.65 -14.19 -6.68
C ARG A 131 0.13 -15.23 -5.88
N SER A 132 -0.11 -15.30 -4.57
CA SER A 132 0.56 -16.25 -3.67
C SER A 132 0.24 -17.71 -4.04
N TYR A 133 -1.04 -18.04 -4.29
CA TYR A 133 -1.43 -19.38 -4.73
C TYR A 133 -0.98 -19.71 -6.15
N SER A 134 -0.95 -18.73 -7.05
CA SER A 134 -0.45 -18.93 -8.41
C SER A 134 1.03 -19.35 -8.41
N TRP A 135 1.87 -18.71 -7.59
CA TRP A 135 3.27 -19.12 -7.45
C TRP A 135 3.42 -20.53 -6.90
N LEU A 136 2.60 -20.90 -5.90
CA LEU A 136 2.57 -22.26 -5.36
C LEU A 136 2.26 -23.28 -6.45
N LEU A 137 1.24 -23.03 -7.28
CA LEU A 137 0.85 -23.92 -8.38
C LEU A 137 1.92 -24.00 -9.48
N VAL A 138 2.55 -22.86 -9.80
CA VAL A 138 3.59 -22.77 -10.84
C VAL A 138 4.86 -23.53 -10.44
N LEU A 139 5.22 -23.48 -9.16
CA LEU A 139 6.38 -24.14 -8.56
C LEU A 139 6.06 -25.53 -7.99
N ALA A 140 4.82 -26.00 -8.10
CA ALA A 140 4.45 -27.34 -7.68
C ALA A 140 5.24 -28.39 -8.48
N GLN A 141 5.32 -29.63 -7.97
CA GLN A 141 6.05 -30.73 -8.62
C GLN A 141 5.62 -30.94 -10.08
N ASN A 142 4.31 -30.85 -10.36
CA ASN A 142 3.74 -30.92 -11.72
C ASN A 142 3.45 -29.52 -12.32
N GLY A 143 4.04 -28.48 -11.74
CA GLY A 143 3.89 -27.10 -12.14
C GLY A 143 4.51 -26.82 -13.51
N VAL A 144 4.21 -25.64 -14.05
CA VAL A 144 4.71 -25.24 -15.37
C VAL A 144 6.23 -25.12 -15.37
N VAL A 145 6.82 -24.67 -14.26
CA VAL A 145 8.28 -24.51 -14.14
C VAL A 145 8.99 -25.86 -14.13
N ASN A 146 8.57 -26.81 -13.29
CA ASN A 146 9.23 -28.11 -13.19
C ASN A 146 9.07 -28.92 -14.48
N ARG A 147 7.92 -28.80 -15.18
CA ARG A 147 7.74 -29.38 -16.52
C ARG A 147 8.64 -28.74 -17.58
N ALA A 148 8.82 -27.43 -17.54
CA ALA A 148 9.73 -26.75 -18.46
C ALA A 148 11.21 -27.14 -18.18
N LEU A 149 11.59 -27.26 -16.91
CA LEU A 149 12.94 -27.65 -16.50
C LEU A 149 13.27 -29.12 -16.87
N THR A 150 12.37 -30.06 -16.57
CA THR A 150 12.53 -31.47 -16.97
C THR A 150 12.45 -31.67 -18.48
N GLY A 151 11.56 -30.92 -19.16
CA GLY A 151 11.47 -30.91 -20.63
C GLY A 151 12.69 -30.29 -21.33
N SER A 152 13.44 -29.41 -20.67
CA SER A 152 14.68 -28.83 -21.22
C SER A 152 15.88 -29.80 -21.17
N GLY A 153 15.73 -30.97 -20.55
CA GLY A 153 16.79 -31.98 -20.41
C GLY A 153 17.90 -31.63 -19.41
N LEU A 154 17.79 -30.49 -18.71
CA LEU A 154 18.75 -30.06 -17.69
C LEU A 154 18.57 -30.82 -16.36
N PHE A 155 17.40 -31.40 -16.11
CA PHE A 155 17.07 -32.13 -14.89
C PHE A 155 16.23 -33.37 -15.22
N SER A 156 16.59 -34.53 -14.66
CA SER A 156 15.95 -35.83 -14.96
C SER A 156 14.73 -36.14 -14.07
N GLU A 157 14.59 -35.45 -12.93
CA GLU A 157 13.48 -35.60 -11.99
C GLU A 157 12.95 -34.22 -11.56
N PRO A 158 11.62 -34.08 -11.35
CA PRO A 158 10.94 -32.81 -11.06
C PRO A 158 11.07 -32.31 -9.62
#